data_AF-A0A2N0Z4E3-F1
#
_entry.id   AF-A0A2N0Z4E3-F1
#
_cell.length_a   1.000
_cell.length_b   1.000
_cell.length_c   1.000
_cell.angle_alpha   90.00
_cell.angle_beta   90.00
_cell.angle_gamma   90.00
#
_symmetry.space_group_name_H-M   'P 1'
#
loop_
_entity.id
_entity.type
_entity.pdbx_description
1 polymer ?
#
loop_
_entity_poly.entity_id
_entity_poly.type
_entity_poly.pdbx_seq_one_letter_code
_entity_poly.pdbx_strand_id
1 'polypeptide(L)' 'MYFSQKSGVIIVLNTYKEKDYSLNQLENHIYRLRKELIDIGMEKGFNSSTTIQISQQLDYFIFQYQRFKS' A
#
# COMPACT_ATOMS: atom_id res chain seq x y z
N MET A 1 -4.88 -33.35 8.88
CA MET A 1 -4.36 -32.43 9.92
C MET A 1 -3.37 -31.48 9.26
N TYR A 2 -3.80 -30.28 8.88
CA TYR A 2 -2.90 -29.16 8.55
C TYR A 2 -3.56 -27.87 9.03
N PHE A 3 -2.95 -27.25 10.04
CA PHE A 3 -3.36 -25.99 10.62
C PHE A 3 -3.05 -24.85 9.64
N SER A 4 -4.08 -24.09 9.26
CA SER A 4 -3.94 -22.86 8.47
C SER A 4 -3.61 -21.69 9.41
N GLN A 5 -2.36 -21.23 9.39
CA GLN A 5 -1.97 -19.92 9.91
C GLN A 5 -1.80 -18.97 8.72
N LYS A 6 -2.89 -18.38 8.22
CA LYS A 6 -2.86 -17.29 7.23
C LYS A 6 -3.99 -16.27 7.49
N SER A 7 -3.99 -15.62 8.65
CA SER A 7 -5.08 -14.71 9.07
C SER A 7 -4.75 -13.22 9.13
N GLY A 8 -3.56 -12.76 8.74
CA GLY A 8 -3.24 -11.32 8.75
C GLY A 8 -3.37 -10.63 7.39
N VAL A 9 -2.68 -11.16 6.38
CA VAL A 9 -2.47 -10.49 5.09
C VAL A 9 -3.74 -10.47 4.21
N ILE A 10 -4.55 -11.53 4.26
CA ILE A 10 -5.76 -11.65 3.43
C ILE A 10 -6.83 -10.63 3.85
N ILE A 11 -6.94 -10.36 5.15
CA ILE A 11 -7.93 -9.39 5.68
C ILE A 11 -7.59 -7.99 5.19
N VAL A 12 -6.31 -7.60 5.30
CA VAL A 12 -5.82 -6.30 4.85
C VAL A 12 -6.07 -6.12 3.34
N LEU A 13 -5.74 -7.11 2.52
CA LEU A 13 -5.99 -7.05 1.07
C LEU A 13 -7.48 -7.02 0.70
N ASN A 14 -8.35 -7.72 1.45
CA ASN A 14 -9.79 -7.69 1.22
C ASN A 14 -10.43 -6.33 1.57
N THR A 15 -9.90 -5.60 2.56
CA THR A 15 -10.38 -4.24 2.85
C THR A 15 -10.07 -3.23 1.74
N TYR A 16 -9.07 -3.50 0.88
CA TYR A 16 -8.76 -2.66 -0.28
C TYR A 16 -9.55 -3.04 -1.54
N LYS A 17 -10.19 -4.22 -1.59
CA LYS A 17 -10.89 -4.71 -2.78
C LYS A 17 -12.30 -4.16 -2.95
N GLU A 18 -12.93 -3.60 -1.92
CA GLU A 18 -14.33 -3.17 -1.96
C GLU A 18 -14.55 -1.65 -2.12
N LYS A 19 -13.48 -0.85 -2.13
CA LYS A 19 -13.60 0.61 -2.30
C LYS A 19 -13.19 1.01 -3.70
N ASP A 20 -14.16 1.37 -4.53
CA ASP A 20 -13.91 2.20 -5.71
C ASP A 20 -13.42 3.57 -5.23
N TYR A 21 -12.10 3.72 -5.16
CA TYR A 21 -11.49 5.00 -4.88
C TYR A 21 -11.72 5.92 -6.07
N SER A 22 -12.21 7.14 -5.83
CA SER A 22 -12.18 8.15 -6.88
C SER A 22 -10.74 8.49 -7.25
N LEU A 23 -10.51 8.96 -8.48
CA LEU A 23 -9.18 9.36 -8.95
C LEU A 23 -8.47 10.29 -7.95
N ASN A 24 -9.19 11.29 -7.43
CA ASN A 24 -8.69 12.22 -6.43
C ASN A 24 -8.29 11.54 -5.10
N GLN A 25 -8.98 10.48 -4.70
CA GLN A 25 -8.62 9.72 -3.50
C GLN A 25 -7.35 8.90 -3.71
N LEU A 26 -7.18 8.30 -4.89
CA LEU A 26 -5.95 7.60 -5.27
C LEU A 26 -4.75 8.54 -5.27
N GLU A 27 -4.87 9.72 -5.90
CA GLU A 27 -3.81 10.73 -5.93
C GLU A 27 -3.41 11.20 -4.52
N ASN A 28 -4.40 11.49 -3.68
CA ASN A 28 -4.15 11.89 -2.30
C ASN A 28 -3.46 10.77 -1.49
N HIS A 29 -3.83 9.52 -1.72
CA HIS A 29 -3.24 8.39 -1.00
C HIS A 29 -1.80 8.13 -1.45
N ILE A 30 -1.55 8.15 -2.77
CA ILE A 30 -0.20 8.08 -3.36
C ILE A 30 0.67 9.20 -2.80
N TYR A 31 0.17 10.43 -2.73
CA TYR A 31 0.91 11.56 -2.20
C TYR A 31 1.31 11.37 -0.72
N ARG A 32 0.39 10.88 0.11
CA ARG A 32 0.65 10.61 1.53
C ARG A 32 1.67 9.50 1.73
N LEU A 33 1.47 8.35 1.07
CA LEU A 33 2.38 7.22 1.15
C LEU A 33 3.79 7.59 0.66
N ARG A 34 3.91 8.43 -0.38
CA ARG A 34 5.21 8.91 -0.85
C ARG A 34 5.92 9.76 0.20
N LYS A 35 5.20 10.65 0.90
CA LYS A 35 5.79 11.42 2.01
C LYS A 35 6.24 10.51 3.14
N GLU A 36 5.37 9.60 3.56
CA GLU A 36 5.65 8.66 4.63
C GLU A 36 6.85 7.74 4.29
N LEU A 37 6.96 7.29 3.04
CA LEU A 37 8.10 6.50 2.56
C LEU A 37 9.42 7.25 2.70
N ILE A 38 9.43 8.54 2.36
CA ILE A 38 10.62 9.39 2.47
C ILE A 38 10.95 9.59 3.95
N ASP A 39 9.97 10.00 4.75
CA ASP A 39 10.19 10.31 6.17
C ASP A 39 10.70 9.07 6.92
N ILE A 40 10.03 7.92 6.77
CA ILE A 40 10.43 6.66 7.39
C ILE A 40 11.72 6.10 6.78
N GLY A 41 11.94 6.28 5.48
CA GLY A 41 13.18 5.87 4.82
C GLY A 41 14.39 6.65 5.33
N MET A 42 14.22 7.93 5.65
CA MET A 42 15.25 8.76 6.27
C MET A 42 15.45 8.44 7.76
N GLU A 43 14.40 8.09 8.49
CA GLU A 43 14.47 7.74 9.93
C GLU A 43 15.04 6.33 10.16
N LYS A 44 14.55 5.33 9.41
CA LYS A 44 14.79 3.90 9.67
C LYS A 44 15.63 3.21 8.60
N GLY A 45 15.90 3.90 7.49
CA GLY A 45 16.57 3.34 6.32
C GLY A 45 15.61 2.69 5.32
N PHE A 46 15.97 2.69 4.04
CA PHE A 46 15.15 2.13 2.96
C PHE A 46 15.08 0.60 2.94
N ASN A 47 16.01 -0.07 3.62
CA ASN A 47 15.99 -1.53 3.80
C ASN A 47 15.19 -1.97 5.03
N SER A 48 14.63 -1.04 5.80
CA SER A 48 13.79 -1.41 6.94
C SER A 48 12.51 -2.10 6.45
N SER A 49 12.03 -3.08 7.21
CA SER A 49 10.79 -3.79 6.87
C SER A 49 9.60 -2.83 6.75
N THR A 50 9.57 -1.76 7.56
CA THR A 50 8.54 -0.72 7.51
C THR A 50 8.59 0.06 6.21
N THR A 51 9.78 0.52 5.79
CA THR A 51 9.93 1.28 4.54
C THR A 51 9.58 0.43 3.33
N ILE A 52 9.95 -0.85 3.34
CA ILE A 52 9.60 -1.81 2.28
C ILE A 52 8.07 -2.01 2.19
N GLN A 53 7.38 -2.16 3.33
CA GLN A 53 5.93 -2.30 3.35
C GLN A 53 5.21 -1.06 2.79
N ILE A 54 5.67 0.14 3.15
CA ILE A 54 5.13 1.39 2.62
C ILE A 54 5.35 1.46 1.10
N SER A 55 6.53 1.06 0.61
CA SER A 55 6.82 0.99 -0.83
C SER A 55 5.87 0.06 -1.58
N GLN A 56 5.62 -1.13 -1.04
CA GLN A 56 4.70 -2.10 -1.66
C GLN A 56 3.25 -1.59 -1.68
N GLN A 57 2.82 -0.87 -0.64
CA GLN A 57 1.51 -0.23 -0.64
C GLN A 57 1.44 0.89 -1.67
N LEU A 58 2.48 1.73 -1.77
CA LEU A 58 2.56 2.79 -2.75
C LEU A 58 2.45 2.25 -4.19
N ASP A 59 3.17 1.18 -4.50
CA ASP A 59 3.13 0.52 -5.81
C ASP A 59 1.72 0.01 -6.16
N TYR A 60 1.01 -0.57 -5.17
CA TYR A 60 -0.37 -1.00 -5.36
C TYR A 60 -1.29 0.17 -5.77
N PHE A 61 -1.21 1.31 -5.07
CA PHE A 61 -2.07 2.44 -5.37
C PHE A 61 -1.71 3.14 -6.68
N ILE A 62 -0.42 3.21 -7.03
CA ILE A 62 0.03 3.67 -8.35
C ILE A 62 -0.57 2.79 -9.46
N PHE A 63 -0.54 1.47 -9.28
CA PHE A 63 -1.14 0.55 -10.23
C PHE A 63 -2.65 0.75 -10.38
N GLN A 64 -3.39 0.93 -9.28
CA GLN A 64 -4.84 1.22 -9.36
C GLN A 64 -5.11 2.55 -10.08
N TYR A 65 -4.32 3.59 -9.80
CA TYR A 65 -4.44 4.89 -10.48
C TYR A 65 -4.20 4.77 -11.98
N GLN A 66 -3.15 4.05 -12.39
CA GLN A 66 -2.86 3.80 -13.80
C GLN A 66 -3.99 3.04 -14.50
N ARG A 67 -4.58 2.04 -13.83
CA ARG A 67 -5.73 1.30 -14.37
C ARG A 67 -6.97 2.16 -14.53
N PHE A 68 -7.23 3.08 -13.61
CA PHE A 68 -8.39 3.96 -13.69
C PHE A 68 -8.25 5.01 -14.82
N LYS A 69 -7.02 5.39 -15.16
CA LYS A 69 -6.72 6.39 -16.20
C LYS A 69 -6.59 5.81 -17.62
N SER A 70 -6.42 4.49 -17.75
CA SER A 70 -6.33 3.78 -19.03
C SER A 70 -7.69 3.55 -19.67
#